data_AF-A0A920HFG2-F1
#
_entry.id   AF-A0A920HFG2-F1
#
_cell.length_a   1.000
_cell.length_b   1.000
_cell.length_c   1.000
_cell.angle_alpha   90.00
_cell.angle_beta   90.00
_cell.angle_gamma   90.00
#
_symmetry.space_group_name_H-M   'P 1'
#
loop_
_entity.id
_entity.type
_entity.pdbx_description
1 polymer ?
#
loop_
_entity_poly.entity_id
_entity_poly.type
_entity_poly.pdbx_seq_one_letter_code
_entity_poly.pdbx_strand_id
1 'polypeptide(L)'
;MCGMCKNRIEKATYKVKGVKYSNWDIPSNKISLIYNARVTTIEDIRKAMLAGHDNGTFLATDEAYNNLHGCCKYPRKEIAENN
;
A
#
# COMPACT_ATOMS: atom_id res chain seq x y z
N MET A 1 8.01 -3.99 10.12
CA MET A 1 8.11 -3.32 8.81
C MET A 1 9.58 -3.07 8.50
N CYS A 2 10.10 -3.36 7.30
CA CYS A 2 11.51 -3.16 6.94
C CYS A 2 11.69 -2.21 5.74
N GLY A 3 12.94 -1.86 5.39
CA GLY A 3 13.26 -0.98 4.26
C GLY A 3 12.74 -1.47 2.89
N MET A 4 12.59 -2.78 2.70
CA MET A 4 11.98 -3.32 1.48
C MET A 4 10.49 -3.01 1.38
N CYS A 5 9.75 -3.07 2.50
CA CYS A 5 8.34 -2.68 2.53
C CYS A 5 8.18 -1.19 2.24
N LYS A 6 9.04 -0.34 2.83
CA LYS A 6 9.08 1.11 2.53
C LYS A 6 9.20 1.36 1.04
N ASN A 7 10.23 0.82 0.40
CA ASN A 7 10.51 1.03 -1.02
C ASN A 7 9.36 0.54 -1.91
N ARG A 8 8.71 -0.57 -1.53
CA ARG A 8 7.57 -1.11 -2.29
C ARG A 8 6.35 -0.20 -2.22
N ILE A 9 6.00 0.30 -1.04
CA ILE A 9 4.87 1.22 -0.84
C ILE A 9 5.14 2.54 -1.57
N GLU A 10 6.34 3.10 -1.44
CA GLU A 10 6.73 4.35 -2.11
C GLU A 10 6.64 4.20 -3.63
N LYS A 11 7.16 3.10 -4.19
CA LYS A 11 7.05 2.82 -5.63
C LYS A 11 5.62 2.63 -6.09
N ALA A 12 4.79 1.93 -5.32
CA ALA A 12 3.41 1.66 -5.70
C ALA A 12 2.58 2.94 -5.71
N THR A 13 2.73 3.78 -4.69
CA THR A 13 2.05 5.08 -4.60
C THR A 13 2.57 6.09 -5.61
N TYR A 14 3.87 6.12 -5.89
CA TYR A 14 4.44 6.99 -6.92
C TYR A 14 3.96 6.66 -8.34
N LYS A 15 3.61 5.39 -8.62
CA LYS A 15 3.02 4.98 -9.90
C LYS A 15 1.59 5.48 -10.11
N VAL A 16 0.91 5.93 -9.05
CA VAL A 16 -0.44 6.49 -9.17
C VAL A 16 -0.35 7.82 -9.91
N LYS A 17 -1.11 7.93 -11.00
CA LYS A 17 -1.15 9.14 -11.81
C LYS A 17 -1.59 10.33 -10.97
N GLY A 18 -0.76 11.37 -10.93
CA GLY A 18 -1.03 12.58 -10.15
C GLY A 18 -0.31 12.63 -8.80
N VAL A 19 0.35 11.56 -8.36
CA VAL A 19 1.29 11.61 -7.23
C VAL A 19 2.61 12.23 -7.69
N LYS A 20 3.09 13.23 -6.95
CA LYS A 20 4.36 13.93 -7.19
C LYS A 20 5.42 13.61 -6.14
N TYR A 21 4.99 13.18 -4.96
CA TYR A 21 5.87 12.81 -3.86
C TYR A 21 5.24 11.70 -3.03
N SER A 22 6.07 10.76 -2.60
CA SER A 22 5.68 9.70 -1.68
C SER A 22 6.87 9.34 -0.80
N ASN A 23 6.67 9.40 0.52
CA ASN A 23 7.64 8.98 1.51
C ASN A 23 6.97 8.20 2.64
N TRP A 24 7.37 6.95 2.82
CA TRP A 24 6.88 6.07 3.88
C TRP A 24 7.82 6.09 5.08
N ASP A 25 7.30 6.51 6.22
CA ASP A 25 8.04 6.51 7.47
C ASP A 25 7.85 5.18 8.21
N ILE A 26 8.93 4.42 8.33
CA ILE A 26 8.95 3.11 9.01
C ILE A 26 8.58 3.21 10.50
N PRO A 27 9.17 4.13 11.30
CA PRO A 27 8.88 4.17 12.74
C PRO A 27 7.43 4.58 13.05
N SER A 28 6.85 5.53 12.30
CA SER A 28 5.45 5.93 12.53
C SER A 28 4.41 5.13 11.75
N ASN A 29 4.82 4.29 10.79
CA ASN A 29 3.95 3.61 9.83
C ASN A 29 3.00 4.57 9.09
N LYS A 30 3.47 5.79 8.80
CA LYS A 30 2.71 6.81 8.08
C LYS A 30 3.34 7.10 6.74
N ILE A 31 2.50 7.44 5.77
CA ILE A 31 2.93 7.94 4.47
C ILE A 31 2.70 9.44 4.38
N SER A 32 3.69 10.14 3.83
CA SER A 32 3.57 11.53 3.42
C SER A 32 3.53 11.60 1.90
N LEU A 33 2.51 12.28 1.38
CA LEU A 33 2.15 12.28 -0.04
C LEU A 33 1.97 13.72 -0.51
N ILE A 34 2.42 14.02 -1.73
CA ILE A 34 1.96 15.21 -2.46
C ILE A 34 1.30 14.70 -3.73
N TYR A 35 0.03 14.99 -3.92
CA TYR A 35 -0.74 14.51 -5.08
C TYR A 35 -1.70 15.58 -5.60
N ASN A 36 -2.09 15.44 -6.86
CA ASN A 36 -3.08 16.29 -7.49
C ASN A 36 -4.49 15.70 -7.28
N ALA A 37 -5.27 16.33 -6.39
CA ALA A 37 -6.63 15.92 -6.07
C ALA A 37 -7.63 16.02 -7.24
N ARG A 38 -7.27 16.67 -8.35
CA ARG A 38 -8.08 16.69 -9.59
C ARG A 38 -7.87 15.45 -10.47
N VAL A 39 -6.80 14.69 -10.22
CA VAL A 39 -6.37 13.56 -11.06
C VAL A 39 -6.50 12.23 -10.32
N THR A 40 -6.36 12.23 -9.00
CA THR A 40 -6.44 11.03 -8.17
C THR A 40 -7.06 11.35 -6.80
N THR A 41 -7.61 10.32 -6.15
CA THR A 41 -8.24 10.41 -4.84
C THR A 41 -7.39 9.73 -3.76
N ILE A 42 -7.65 10.06 -2.49
CA ILE A 42 -7.01 9.39 -1.35
C ILE A 42 -7.31 7.89 -1.38
N GLU A 43 -8.50 7.50 -1.84
CA GLU A 43 -8.90 6.10 -1.94
C GLU A 43 -8.09 5.34 -2.99
N ASP A 44 -7.84 5.93 -4.15
CA ASP A 44 -6.99 5.34 -5.18
C ASP A 44 -5.54 5.18 -4.70
N ILE A 45 -5.02 6.18 -3.99
CA ILE A 45 -3.70 6.10 -3.38
C ILE A 45 -3.66 5.00 -2.32
N ARG A 46 -4.70 4.90 -1.45
CA ARG A 46 -4.82 3.83 -0.45
C ARG A 46 -4.88 2.45 -1.08
N LYS A 47 -5.56 2.29 -2.22
CA LYS A 47 -5.55 1.04 -2.98
C LYS A 47 -4.16 0.73 -3.53
N ALA A 48 -3.44 1.74 -4.03
CA ALA A 48 -2.06 1.54 -4.48
C ALA A 48 -1.10 1.20 -3.33
N MET A 49 -1.35 1.69 -2.11
CA MET A 49 -0.58 1.35 -0.92
C MET A 49 -0.68 -0.12 -0.52
N LEU A 50 -1.67 -0.85 -1.04
CA LEU A 50 -1.82 -2.27 -0.76
C LEU A 50 -0.54 -2.98 -1.12
N ALA A 51 0.02 -2.84 -2.33
CA ALA A 51 1.39 -3.28 -2.66
C ALA A 51 1.78 -4.70 -2.13
N GLY A 52 0.79 -5.58 -1.93
CA GLY A 52 0.93 -6.91 -1.32
C GLY A 52 0.56 -7.01 0.17
N HIS A 53 0.47 -5.92 0.91
CA HIS A 53 -0.04 -5.84 2.27
C HIS A 53 -1.51 -5.37 2.31
N ASP A 54 -2.33 -6.11 3.01
CA ASP A 54 -3.68 -5.70 3.36
C ASP A 54 -3.61 -4.52 4.33
N ASN A 55 -4.45 -3.52 4.12
CA ASN A 55 -4.81 -2.59 5.18
C ASN A 55 -6.19 -3.03 5.69
N GLY A 56 -6.51 -2.90 6.98
CA GLY A 56 -7.76 -3.44 7.53
C GLY A 56 -9.07 -3.01 6.86
N THR A 57 -9.02 -2.12 5.85
CA THR A 57 -10.13 -1.71 4.98
C THR A 57 -10.11 -2.38 3.59
N PHE A 58 -8.95 -2.75 3.07
CA PHE A 58 -8.78 -3.32 1.73
C PHE A 58 -7.75 -4.45 1.70
N LEU A 59 -8.08 -5.55 1.01
CA LEU A 59 -7.14 -6.65 0.77
C LEU A 59 -6.26 -6.35 -0.45
N ALA A 60 -4.97 -6.63 -0.34
CA ALA A 60 -4.09 -6.65 -1.49
C ALA A 60 -4.45 -7.84 -2.40
N THR A 61 -4.23 -7.69 -3.71
CA THR A 61 -4.42 -8.82 -4.64
C THR A 61 -3.49 -9.98 -4.26
N ASP A 62 -3.97 -11.20 -4.44
CA ASP A 62 -3.19 -12.43 -4.20
C ASP A 62 -1.84 -12.40 -4.91
N GLU A 63 -1.81 -11.88 -6.13
CA GLU A 63 -0.58 -11.76 -6.91
C GLU A 63 0.44 -10.80 -6.25
N ALA A 64 -0.02 -9.66 -5.75
CA ALA A 64 0.85 -8.71 -5.06
C ALA A 64 1.34 -9.26 -3.71
N TYR A 65 0.45 -9.95 -2.98
CA TYR A 65 0.77 -10.62 -1.71
C TYR A 65 1.76 -11.76 -1.92
N ASN A 66 1.57 -12.58 -2.96
CA ASN A 66 2.45 -13.69 -3.28
C ASN A 66 3.85 -13.24 -3.71
N ASN A 67 3.95 -12.06 -4.33
CA ASN A 67 5.21 -11.38 -4.66
C ASN A 67 5.91 -10.75 -3.45
N LEU A 68 5.34 -10.80 -2.23
CA LEU A 68 6.06 -10.41 -1.03
C LEU A 68 7.23 -11.36 -0.76
N HIS A 69 8.32 -10.78 -0.27
CA HIS A 69 9.42 -11.58 0.26
C HIS A 69 8.92 -12.40 1.47
N GLY A 70 9.49 -13.58 1.72
CA GLY A 70 8.99 -14.49 2.76
C GLY A 70 8.89 -13.85 4.15
N CYS A 71 9.80 -12.93 4.49
CA CYS A 71 9.77 -12.18 5.76
C CYS A 71 8.64 -11.14 5.87
N CYS A 72 7.97 -10.83 4.76
CA CYS A 72 6.88 -9.85 4.68
C CYS A 72 5.50 -10.52 4.57
N LYS A 73 5.45 -11.84 4.38
CA LYS A 73 4.21 -12.62 4.34
C LYS A 73 3.71 -12.86 5.76
N TYR A 74 2.39 -12.83 5.93
CA TYR A 74 1.71 -13.04 7.21
C TYR A 74 0.38 -13.76 6.96
N PRO A 75 -0.16 -14.50 7.93
CA PRO A 75 -1.47 -15.13 7.76
C PRO A 75 -2.52 -14.04 7.49
N ARG A 76 -3.01 -13.95 6.25
CA ARG A 76 -4.09 -13.00 5.92
C ARG A 76 -5.35 -13.50 6.60
N LYS A 77 -5.99 -12.64 7.39
CA LYS A 77 -7.36 -12.90 7.83
C LYS A 77 -8.25 -12.55 6.65
N GLU A 78 -9.09 -13.49 6.22
CA GLU A 78 -10.19 -13.16 5.31
C GLU A 78 -10.96 -11.99 5.92
N ILE A 79 -11.14 -10.92 5.16
CA ILE A 79 -12.12 -9.91 5.55
C ILE A 79 -13.45 -10.66 5.48
N ALA A 80 -14.04 -10.95 6.63
CA ALA A 80 -15.37 -11.55 6.69
C ALA A 80 -16.30 -10.69 5.84
N GLU A 81 -16.75 -11.26 4.72
CA GLU A 81 -17.85 -10.71 3.93
C GLU A 81 -19.06 -10.68 4.86
N ASN A 82 -19.35 -9.49 5.42
CA ASN A 82 -20.64 -9.26 6.04
C ASN A 82 -21.66 -9.26 4.91
N ASN A 83 -22.33 -10.41 4.77
CA ASN A 83 -23.53 -10.61 3.96
C ASN A 83 -24.58 -9.54 4.26
#